data_AF-A0A8I1T2H8-F1
#
_entry.id   AF-A0A8I1T2H8-F1
#
_cell.length_a   1.000
_cell.length_b   1.000
_cell.length_c   1.000
_cell.angle_alpha   90.00
_cell.angle_beta   90.00
_cell.angle_gamma   90.00
#
_symmetry.space_group_name_H-M   'P 1'
#
loop_
_entity.id
_entity.type
_entity.pdbx_description
1 polymer ?
#
loop_
_entity_poly.entity_id
_entity_poly.type
_entity_poly.pdbx_seq_one_letter_code
_entity_poly.pdbx_strand_id
1 'polypeptide(L)'
;MSIEEIGDRSGGFSNSALHTGGGNAYLGTQTGTPYSFVSAGSADGQILMGATQDVGDFTLGGMLSGSAALPNTRYGAPMGTVKDGTQLEIDLSGWGLDWKGTQFVLPPDAGTLVTAVEEIDENHYFYTIDWSHLITSDENSQYANLNTFWHLEGVLITAVPEAETYAMMLTGLGLVGLMAYRRRKLV
;
A
#
# COMPACT_ATOMS: atom_id res chain seq x y z
N MET A 1 -1.29 -15.47 -1.90
CA MET A 1 -2.47 -15.48 -1.03
C MET A 1 -3.54 -14.70 -1.77
N SER A 2 -4.71 -15.28 -1.98
CA SER A 2 -5.86 -14.59 -2.59
C SER A 2 -6.54 -13.68 -1.56
N ILE A 3 -7.34 -12.73 -2.03
CA ILE A 3 -8.12 -11.83 -1.16
C ILE A 3 -9.10 -12.61 -0.25
N GLU A 4 -9.63 -13.75 -0.70
CA GLU A 4 -10.43 -14.65 0.13
C GLU A 4 -9.60 -15.34 1.23
N GLU A 5 -8.38 -15.80 0.90
CA GLU A 5 -7.46 -16.39 1.89
C GLU A 5 -6.97 -15.36 2.92
N ILE A 6 -6.90 -14.09 2.52
CA ILE A 6 -6.56 -12.96 3.40
C ILE A 6 -7.68 -12.71 4.40
N GLY A 7 -8.94 -12.63 3.94
CA GLY A 7 -10.10 -12.41 4.81
C GLY A 7 -10.28 -13.52 5.86
N ASP A 8 -10.04 -14.77 5.48
CA ASP A 8 -10.11 -15.91 6.39
C ASP A 8 -8.96 -15.91 7.42
N ARG A 9 -7.74 -15.47 7.03
CA ARG A 9 -6.57 -15.45 7.92
C ARG A 9 -6.49 -14.21 8.80
N SER A 10 -7.02 -13.08 8.38
CA SER A 10 -6.99 -11.82 9.13
C SER A 10 -8.00 -11.77 10.29
N GLY A 11 -8.67 -12.88 10.64
CA GLY A 11 -9.60 -12.94 11.77
C GLY A 11 -10.78 -11.95 11.71
N GLY A 12 -11.15 -11.47 10.52
CA GLY A 12 -12.19 -10.44 10.33
C GLY A 12 -11.70 -8.98 10.31
N PHE A 13 -10.39 -8.73 10.30
CA PHE A 13 -9.82 -7.39 10.08
C PHE A 13 -10.02 -6.86 8.64
N SER A 14 -10.22 -7.74 7.66
CA SER A 14 -10.47 -7.41 6.26
C SER A 14 -11.94 -7.06 6.03
N ASN A 15 -12.19 -5.97 5.30
CA ASN A 15 -13.51 -5.70 4.72
C ASN A 15 -13.60 -6.13 3.24
N SER A 16 -12.52 -6.72 2.70
CA SER A 16 -12.38 -7.23 1.33
C SER A 16 -13.37 -8.36 1.01
N ALA A 17 -13.82 -9.11 2.01
CA ALA A 17 -14.89 -10.09 1.83
C ALA A 17 -16.24 -9.45 1.43
N LEU A 18 -16.43 -8.15 1.73
CA LEU A 18 -17.62 -7.37 1.35
C LEU A 18 -17.42 -6.59 0.04
N HIS A 19 -16.17 -6.31 -0.33
CA HIS A 19 -15.82 -5.52 -1.50
C HIS A 19 -14.70 -6.24 -2.26
N THR A 20 -14.98 -6.71 -3.48
CA THR A 20 -14.05 -7.40 -4.40
C THR A 20 -12.91 -6.47 -4.90
N GLY A 21 -12.28 -5.70 -4.01
CA GLY A 21 -11.36 -4.60 -4.29
C GLY A 21 -10.18 -4.56 -3.30
N GLY A 22 -9.04 -4.02 -3.72
CA GLY A 22 -7.89 -3.74 -2.82
C GLY A 22 -7.93 -2.35 -2.19
N GLY A 23 -9.03 -1.63 -2.40
CA GLY A 23 -9.29 -0.33 -1.80
C GLY A 23 -10.66 0.19 -2.19
N ASN A 24 -11.14 1.16 -1.43
CA ASN A 24 -12.38 1.86 -1.69
C ASN A 24 -12.30 3.33 -1.28
N ALA A 25 -13.20 4.15 -1.80
CA ALA A 25 -13.25 5.55 -1.43
C ALA A 25 -14.64 6.18 -1.57
N TYR A 26 -14.78 7.33 -0.91
CA TYR A 26 -15.99 8.15 -0.86
C TYR A 26 -15.69 9.61 -1.20
N LEU A 27 -16.72 10.32 -1.65
CA LEU A 27 -16.66 11.74 -1.96
C LEU A 27 -17.74 12.50 -1.17
N GLY A 28 -17.35 13.57 -0.50
CA GLY A 28 -18.21 14.42 0.32
C GLY A 28 -18.54 13.83 1.69
N THR A 29 -19.16 12.65 1.73
CA THR A 29 -19.52 11.96 2.98
C THR A 29 -19.22 10.47 2.88
N GLN A 30 -18.91 9.81 4.00
CA GLN A 30 -18.80 8.34 4.09
C GLN A 30 -20.18 7.67 4.15
N THR A 31 -21.13 8.14 3.34
CA THR A 31 -22.47 7.55 3.25
C THR A 31 -22.77 7.19 1.80
N GLY A 32 -23.32 5.99 1.56
CA GLY A 32 -23.64 5.48 0.23
C GLY A 32 -22.76 4.30 -0.19
N THR A 33 -22.83 3.93 -1.47
CA THR A 33 -22.01 2.85 -2.03
C THR A 33 -20.60 3.39 -2.32
N PRO A 34 -19.55 2.83 -1.71
CA PRO A 34 -18.19 3.23 -2.04
C PRO A 34 -17.87 2.90 -3.50
N TYR A 35 -16.94 3.65 -4.10
CA TYR A 35 -16.31 3.16 -5.32
C TYR A 35 -15.09 2.32 -4.92
N SER A 36 -15.00 1.10 -5.44
CA SER A 36 -13.87 0.21 -5.20
C SER A 36 -12.88 0.25 -6.36
N PHE A 37 -11.64 -0.11 -6.08
CA PHE A 37 -10.58 -0.23 -7.08
C PHE A 37 -9.61 -1.37 -6.72
N VAL A 38 -8.92 -1.86 -7.74
CA VAL A 38 -7.95 -2.95 -7.66
C VAL A 38 -6.73 -2.52 -8.45
N SER A 39 -5.56 -2.59 -7.84
CA SER A 39 -4.29 -2.39 -8.52
C SER A 39 -4.06 -3.45 -9.59
N ALA A 40 -3.81 -3.04 -10.83
CA ALA A 40 -3.49 -3.93 -11.93
C ALA A 40 -2.13 -4.60 -11.69
N GLY A 41 -2.06 -5.92 -11.91
CA GLY A 41 -0.86 -6.70 -11.63
C GLY A 41 -0.66 -7.08 -10.16
N SER A 42 -1.56 -6.65 -9.27
CA SER A 42 -1.62 -7.14 -7.90
C SER A 42 -2.37 -8.48 -7.83
N ALA A 43 -1.86 -9.42 -7.03
CA ALA A 43 -2.48 -10.74 -6.83
C ALA A 43 -3.73 -10.68 -5.94
N ASP A 44 -3.78 -9.68 -5.06
CA ASP A 44 -4.80 -9.46 -4.02
C ASP A 44 -5.44 -8.06 -4.16
N GLY A 45 -5.15 -7.34 -5.24
CA GLY A 45 -5.68 -6.00 -5.50
C GLY A 45 -5.01 -4.86 -4.75
N GLN A 46 -4.10 -5.18 -3.83
CA GLN A 46 -3.34 -4.21 -3.04
C GLN A 46 -2.55 -3.22 -3.89
N ILE A 47 -2.28 -2.04 -3.31
CA ILE A 47 -1.39 -1.05 -3.92
C ILE A 47 0.04 -1.58 -4.05
N LEU A 48 0.75 -1.22 -5.12
CA LEU A 48 2.13 -1.63 -5.33
C LEU A 48 3.08 -0.69 -4.58
N MET A 49 3.56 -1.13 -3.41
CA MET A 49 4.56 -0.38 -2.64
C MET A 49 5.88 -0.29 -3.40
N GLY A 50 6.51 0.89 -3.38
CA GLY A 50 7.78 1.17 -4.06
C GLY A 50 7.67 1.37 -5.57
N ALA A 51 6.46 1.32 -6.14
CA ALA A 51 6.21 1.57 -7.56
C ALA A 51 5.15 2.65 -7.77
N THR A 52 5.36 3.49 -8.79
CA THR A 52 4.31 4.40 -9.27
C THR A 52 3.33 3.63 -10.15
N GLN A 53 2.05 3.95 -10.02
CA GLN A 53 0.95 3.41 -10.80
C GLN A 53 0.24 4.56 -11.50
N ASP A 54 0.16 4.51 -12.82
CA ASP A 54 -0.45 5.55 -13.65
C ASP A 54 -1.97 5.37 -13.77
N VAL A 55 -2.61 6.31 -14.48
CA VAL A 55 -4.02 6.25 -14.83
C VAL A 55 -4.28 5.02 -15.69
N GLY A 56 -5.17 4.14 -15.20
CA GLY A 56 -5.49 2.87 -15.87
C GLY A 56 -4.73 1.68 -15.28
N ASP A 57 -3.75 1.90 -14.41
CA ASP A 57 -3.13 0.84 -13.61
C ASP A 57 -4.01 0.43 -12.43
N PHE A 58 -5.19 1.02 -12.27
CA PHE A 58 -6.22 0.57 -11.35
C PHE A 58 -7.47 0.16 -12.14
N THR A 59 -7.94 -1.07 -11.91
CA THR A 59 -9.24 -1.53 -12.37
C THR A 59 -10.32 -1.00 -11.43
N LEU A 60 -11.32 -0.33 -11.98
CA LEU A 60 -12.40 0.27 -11.19
C LEU A 60 -13.58 -0.69 -11.02
N GLY A 61 -14.08 -0.80 -9.79
CA GLY A 61 -15.31 -1.52 -9.47
C GLY A 61 -16.57 -0.63 -9.49
N GLY A 62 -16.45 0.67 -9.76
CA GLY A 62 -17.58 1.60 -9.75
C GLY A 62 -17.29 2.99 -10.29
N MET A 63 -18.30 3.86 -10.19
CA MET A 63 -18.25 5.25 -10.65
C MET A 63 -18.41 6.19 -9.45
N LEU A 64 -17.53 7.18 -9.31
CA LEU A 64 -17.64 8.21 -8.29
C LEU A 64 -18.54 9.33 -8.77
N SER A 65 -19.71 9.47 -8.15
CA SER A 65 -20.76 10.45 -8.52
C SER A 65 -21.06 10.44 -10.04
N GLY A 66 -21.20 9.25 -10.61
CA GLY A 66 -21.56 9.06 -12.03
C GLY A 66 -20.41 9.28 -13.03
N SER A 67 -19.16 9.39 -12.58
CA SER A 67 -17.98 9.49 -13.47
C SER A 67 -16.86 8.57 -12.98
N ALA A 68 -16.05 8.06 -13.90
CA ALA A 68 -14.89 7.24 -13.54
C ALA A 68 -13.93 8.09 -12.71
N ALA A 69 -13.63 7.63 -11.51
CA ALA A 69 -12.58 8.14 -10.65
C ALA A 69 -11.40 7.19 -10.82
N LEU A 70 -10.27 7.69 -11.32
CA LEU A 70 -9.10 6.90 -11.68
C LEU A 70 -7.98 7.19 -10.66
N PRO A 71 -7.88 6.41 -9.56
CA PRO A 71 -6.77 6.54 -8.63
C PRO A 71 -5.44 6.34 -9.34
N ASN A 72 -4.40 6.97 -8.82
CA ASN A 72 -3.04 6.84 -9.32
C ASN A 72 -2.04 7.22 -8.24
N THR A 73 -0.78 6.86 -8.46
CA THR A 73 0.35 7.22 -7.58
C THR A 73 1.48 7.88 -8.39
N ARG A 74 1.13 8.55 -9.49
CA ARG A 74 2.10 9.15 -10.43
C ARG A 74 2.93 10.29 -9.83
N TYR A 75 2.46 10.86 -8.71
CA TYR A 75 3.14 11.96 -8.02
C TYR A 75 4.20 11.49 -7.02
N GLY A 76 4.28 10.17 -6.79
CA GLY A 76 5.23 9.55 -5.89
C GLY A 76 4.80 8.12 -5.57
N ALA A 77 5.74 7.18 -5.66
CA ALA A 77 5.47 5.79 -5.30
C ALA A 77 5.08 5.71 -3.81
N PRO A 78 4.01 4.99 -3.43
CA PRO A 78 3.72 4.72 -2.04
C PRO A 78 4.89 3.97 -1.42
N MET A 79 5.32 4.37 -0.24
CA MET A 79 6.39 3.67 0.48
C MET A 79 5.91 3.37 1.89
N GLY A 80 6.07 2.13 2.34
CA GLY A 80 5.72 1.78 3.70
C GLY A 80 6.67 0.76 4.30
N THR A 81 6.80 0.80 5.63
CA THR A 81 7.60 -0.16 6.40
C THR A 81 6.84 -0.53 7.67
N VAL A 82 6.82 -1.81 8.00
CA VAL A 82 6.30 -2.28 9.28
C VAL A 82 7.42 -2.21 10.32
N LYS A 83 7.16 -1.49 11.42
CA LYS A 83 8.04 -1.40 12.59
C LYS A 83 7.55 -2.34 13.68
N ASP A 84 8.48 -3.15 14.18
CA ASP A 84 8.28 -4.06 15.31
C ASP A 84 7.02 -4.95 15.20
N GLY A 85 6.63 -5.29 13.97
CA GLY A 85 5.44 -6.11 13.66
C GLY A 85 4.09 -5.48 14.00
N THR A 86 4.06 -4.22 14.48
CA THR A 86 2.86 -3.64 15.12
C THR A 86 2.48 -2.25 14.61
N GLN A 87 3.37 -1.59 13.85
CA GLN A 87 3.10 -0.26 13.31
C GLN A 87 3.46 -0.19 11.83
N LEU A 88 2.52 0.21 10.98
CA LEU A 88 2.79 0.55 9.59
C LEU A 88 3.11 2.05 9.49
N GLU A 89 4.34 2.38 9.13
CA GLU A 89 4.70 3.71 8.65
C GLU A 89 4.53 3.75 7.14
N ILE A 90 3.80 4.74 6.62
CA ILE A 90 3.53 4.86 5.19
C ILE A 90 3.58 6.32 4.72
N ASP A 91 4.15 6.50 3.53
CA ASP A 91 4.13 7.73 2.75
C ASP A 91 3.17 7.56 1.57
N LEU A 92 2.13 8.40 1.57
CA LEU A 92 1.11 8.50 0.53
C LEU A 92 1.09 9.90 -0.11
N SER A 93 2.19 10.65 0.01
CA SER A 93 2.32 12.00 -0.57
C SER A 93 2.07 12.05 -2.08
N GLY A 94 2.32 10.93 -2.77
CA GLY A 94 2.11 10.77 -4.21
C GLY A 94 0.71 10.29 -4.62
N TRP A 95 -0.19 10.03 -3.67
CA TRP A 95 -1.54 9.55 -3.98
C TRP A 95 -2.34 10.61 -4.74
N GLY A 96 -3.03 10.17 -5.79
CA GLY A 96 -3.78 11.07 -6.66
C GLY A 96 -5.02 10.43 -7.25
N LEU A 97 -5.81 11.28 -7.90
CA LEU A 97 -7.06 10.91 -8.55
C LEU A 97 -7.25 11.71 -9.83
N ASP A 98 -7.57 11.02 -10.93
CA ASP A 98 -8.09 11.65 -12.13
C ASP A 98 -9.61 11.47 -12.18
N TRP A 99 -10.33 12.57 -12.10
CA TRP A 99 -11.79 12.57 -12.07
C TRP A 99 -12.36 13.73 -12.87
N LYS A 100 -13.29 13.41 -13.79
CA LYS A 100 -13.91 14.40 -14.71
C LYS A 100 -12.89 15.25 -15.49
N GLY A 101 -11.77 14.65 -15.88
CA GLY A 101 -10.69 15.32 -16.60
C GLY A 101 -9.87 16.30 -15.75
N THR A 102 -10.09 16.31 -14.43
CA THR A 102 -9.30 17.08 -13.47
C THR A 102 -8.39 16.14 -12.70
N GLN A 103 -7.16 16.60 -12.49
CA GLN A 103 -6.11 15.89 -11.76
C GLN A 103 -6.03 16.40 -10.34
N PHE A 104 -6.03 15.50 -9.36
CA PHE A 104 -5.90 15.82 -7.95
C PHE A 104 -4.72 15.06 -7.34
N VAL A 105 -3.99 15.74 -6.46
CA VAL A 105 -3.01 15.15 -5.53
C VAL A 105 -3.71 15.13 -4.18
N LEU A 106 -3.97 13.96 -3.62
CA LEU A 106 -4.87 13.75 -2.48
C LEU A 106 -4.18 12.99 -1.35
N PRO A 107 -3.05 13.50 -0.82
CA PRO A 107 -2.34 12.85 0.26
C PRO A 107 -3.14 12.97 1.58
N PRO A 108 -2.81 12.19 2.61
CA PRO A 108 -3.44 12.34 3.91
C PRO A 108 -3.32 13.75 4.47
N ASP A 109 -4.44 14.35 4.85
CA ASP A 109 -4.43 15.59 5.63
C ASP A 109 -3.83 15.32 7.02
N ALA A 110 -3.23 16.35 7.62
CA ALA A 110 -2.61 16.25 8.93
C ALA A 110 -3.56 15.66 9.98
N GLY A 111 -3.17 14.54 10.60
CA GLY A 111 -3.94 13.87 11.64
C GLY A 111 -5.09 12.99 11.14
N THR A 112 -5.24 12.78 9.83
CA THR A 112 -6.30 11.94 9.27
C THR A 112 -5.85 10.52 8.93
N LEU A 113 -4.54 10.32 8.73
CA LEU A 113 -3.97 9.01 8.43
C LEU A 113 -4.09 8.07 9.64
N VAL A 114 -4.82 6.98 9.45
CA VAL A 114 -4.95 5.86 10.38
C VAL A 114 -4.43 4.61 9.69
N THR A 115 -3.53 3.89 10.33
CA THR A 115 -3.04 2.60 9.84
C THR A 115 -3.25 1.53 10.89
N ALA A 116 -3.52 0.31 10.43
CA ALA A 116 -3.49 -0.89 11.24
C ALA A 116 -2.65 -1.94 10.53
N VAL A 117 -1.97 -2.78 11.30
CA VAL A 117 -1.20 -3.90 10.78
C VAL A 117 -1.35 -5.10 11.71
N GLU A 118 -1.49 -6.28 11.13
CA GLU A 118 -1.55 -7.55 11.85
C GLU A 118 -0.62 -8.56 11.17
N GLU A 119 0.19 -9.25 11.97
CA GLU A 119 1.03 -10.33 11.47
C GLU A 119 0.17 -11.54 11.11
N ILE A 120 0.24 -11.99 9.86
CA ILE A 120 -0.39 -13.22 9.39
C ILE A 120 0.56 -14.40 9.62
N ASP A 121 1.83 -14.20 9.27
CA ASP A 121 2.95 -15.10 9.53
C ASP A 121 4.28 -14.31 9.49
N GLU A 122 5.39 -15.02 9.67
CA GLU A 122 6.74 -14.47 9.81
C GLU A 122 7.16 -13.42 8.75
N ASN A 123 6.57 -13.46 7.54
CA ASN A 123 6.92 -12.54 6.46
C ASN A 123 5.71 -11.82 5.83
N HIS A 124 4.51 -12.04 6.35
CA HIS A 124 3.28 -11.48 5.79
C HIS A 124 2.52 -10.70 6.83
N TYR A 125 2.22 -9.44 6.51
CA TYR A 125 1.42 -8.56 7.34
C TYR A 125 0.18 -8.11 6.59
N PHE A 126 -0.99 -8.33 7.19
CA PHE A 126 -2.20 -7.66 6.75
C PHE A 126 -2.13 -6.20 7.17
N TYR A 127 -2.56 -5.28 6.31
CA TYR A 127 -2.67 -3.88 6.68
C TYR A 127 -4.00 -3.28 6.26
N THR A 128 -4.42 -2.25 7.00
CA THR A 128 -5.42 -1.28 6.55
C THR A 128 -4.86 0.12 6.67
N ILE A 129 -5.28 0.99 5.75
CA ILE A 129 -4.91 2.40 5.72
C ILE A 129 -6.16 3.18 5.40
N ASP A 130 -6.50 4.12 6.29
CA ASP A 130 -7.62 5.03 6.14
C ASP A 130 -7.12 6.47 6.21
N TRP A 131 -7.61 7.34 5.34
CA TRP A 131 -7.37 8.78 5.48
C TRP A 131 -8.46 9.61 4.82
N SER A 132 -8.41 10.91 5.05
CA SER A 132 -9.20 11.87 4.32
C SER A 132 -8.36 13.00 3.77
N HIS A 133 -8.85 13.63 2.71
CA HIS A 133 -8.24 14.82 2.12
C HIS A 133 -9.31 15.80 1.69
N LEU A 134 -9.27 17.01 2.25
CA LEU A 134 -10.14 18.13 1.91
C LEU A 134 -9.54 18.95 0.76
N ILE A 135 -10.19 18.91 -0.40
CA ILE A 135 -9.80 19.74 -1.54
C ILE A 135 -10.01 21.21 -1.16
N THR A 136 -8.92 21.97 -1.12
CA THR A 136 -8.91 23.40 -0.81
C THR A 136 -9.20 24.24 -2.06
N SER A 137 -9.55 25.52 -1.86
CA SER A 137 -9.73 26.47 -2.97
C SER A 137 -8.45 26.73 -3.76
N ASP A 138 -7.30 26.56 -3.12
CA ASP A 138 -5.98 26.80 -3.71
C ASP A 138 -5.57 25.64 -4.62
N GLU A 139 -5.99 24.41 -4.27
CA GLU A 139 -5.81 23.23 -5.12
C GLU A 139 -6.80 23.22 -6.28
N ASN A 140 -8.09 23.44 -5.99
CA ASN A 140 -9.13 23.50 -7.01
C ASN A 140 -10.38 24.25 -6.54
N SER A 141 -10.59 25.46 -7.07
CA SER A 141 -11.75 26.30 -6.71
C SER A 141 -13.11 25.70 -7.09
N GLN A 142 -13.18 24.87 -8.14
CA GLN A 142 -14.44 24.24 -8.57
C GLN A 142 -14.88 23.13 -7.61
N TYR A 143 -13.94 22.46 -6.96
CA TYR A 143 -14.18 21.34 -6.05
C TYR A 143 -13.79 21.65 -4.60
N ALA A 144 -13.62 22.93 -4.27
CA ALA A 144 -13.25 23.37 -2.93
C ALA A 144 -14.28 22.91 -1.88
N ASN A 145 -13.80 22.55 -0.69
CA ASN A 145 -14.57 22.01 0.43
C ASN A 145 -15.12 20.60 0.21
N LEU A 146 -14.68 19.92 -0.85
CA LEU A 146 -15.02 18.54 -1.09
C LEU A 146 -14.03 17.63 -0.36
N ASN A 147 -14.52 16.85 0.59
CA ASN A 147 -13.69 15.89 1.30
C ASN A 147 -13.66 14.56 0.55
N THR A 148 -12.50 13.94 0.45
CA THR A 148 -12.33 12.58 -0.05
C THR A 148 -11.98 11.67 1.12
N PHE A 149 -12.51 10.46 1.13
CA PHE A 149 -12.19 9.44 2.14
C PHE A 149 -11.69 8.22 1.41
N TRP A 150 -10.60 7.66 1.90
CA TRP A 150 -9.90 6.56 1.27
C TRP A 150 -9.68 5.46 2.28
N HIS A 151 -9.87 4.24 1.81
CA HIS A 151 -9.58 3.00 2.51
C HIS A 151 -8.76 2.11 1.58
N LEU A 152 -7.63 1.62 2.06
CA LEU A 152 -6.79 0.63 1.39
C LEU A 152 -6.55 -0.54 2.33
N GLU A 153 -6.43 -1.72 1.77
CA GLU A 153 -6.06 -2.92 2.50
C GLU A 153 -5.31 -3.90 1.58
N GLY A 154 -4.52 -4.77 2.18
CA GLY A 154 -3.72 -5.74 1.43
C GLY A 154 -2.72 -6.49 2.30
N VAL A 155 -1.85 -7.26 1.66
CA VAL A 155 -0.77 -7.99 2.33
C VAL A 155 0.60 -7.45 1.97
N LEU A 156 1.25 -6.83 2.94
CA LEU A 156 2.66 -6.47 2.84
C LEU A 156 3.51 -7.72 3.04
N ILE A 157 4.41 -7.97 2.08
CA ILE A 157 5.46 -8.97 2.21
C ILE A 157 6.72 -8.24 2.66
N THR A 158 7.11 -8.42 3.91
CA THR A 158 8.40 -7.92 4.39
C THR A 158 9.46 -8.89 3.89
N ALA A 159 10.36 -8.42 3.03
CA ALA A 159 11.61 -9.13 2.80
C ALA A 159 12.42 -8.98 4.09
N VAL A 160 12.19 -9.80 5.10
CA VAL A 160 13.09 -9.95 6.23
C VAL A 160 14.20 -10.86 5.74
N PRO A 161 15.42 -10.38 5.45
CA PRO A 161 16.52 -11.29 5.32
C PRO A 161 16.86 -11.66 6.76
N GLU A 162 16.53 -12.89 7.14
CA GLU A 162 16.87 -13.41 8.46
C GLU A 162 18.32 -13.05 8.79
N ALA A 163 18.59 -12.54 9.99
CA ALA A 163 19.94 -12.22 10.43
C ALA A 163 20.89 -13.42 10.22
N GLU A 164 20.35 -14.63 10.28
CA GLU A 164 21.03 -15.89 9.97
C GLU A 164 21.49 -16.01 8.51
N THR A 165 20.74 -15.48 7.53
CA THR A 165 21.15 -15.47 6.12
C THR A 165 22.38 -14.60 5.91
N TYR A 166 22.44 -13.43 6.56
CA TYR A 166 23.65 -12.59 6.53
C TYR A 166 24.79 -13.20 7.35
N ALA A 167 24.50 -13.78 8.50
CA ALA A 167 25.49 -14.48 9.31
C ALA A 167 26.09 -15.65 8.54
N MET A 168 25.28 -16.45 7.83
CA MET A 168 25.73 -17.57 6.99
C MET A 168 26.56 -17.10 5.80
N MET A 169 26.18 -16.00 5.13
CA MET A 169 27.00 -15.41 4.07
C MET A 169 28.34 -14.89 4.60
N LEU A 170 28.34 -14.17 5.72
CA LEU A 170 29.57 -13.68 6.37
C LEU A 170 30.45 -14.83 6.86
N THR A 171 29.84 -15.88 7.42
CA THR A 171 30.56 -17.07 7.89
C THR A 171 31.15 -17.84 6.71
N GLY A 172 30.40 -18.00 5.63
CA GLY A 172 30.87 -18.61 4.38
C GLY A 172 32.04 -17.85 3.76
N LEU A 173 31.93 -16.52 3.62
CA LEU A 173 33.03 -15.67 3.14
C LEU A 173 34.23 -15.68 4.08
N GLY A 174 34.01 -15.68 5.39
CA GLY A 174 35.07 -15.80 6.40
C GLY A 174 35.84 -17.11 6.29
N LEU A 175 35.14 -18.23 6.05
CA LEU A 175 35.74 -19.55 5.86
C LEU A 175 36.57 -19.62 4.56
N VAL A 176 36.05 -19.08 3.45
CA VAL A 176 36.77 -19.01 2.18
C VAL A 176 38.02 -18.12 2.31
N GLY A 177 37.90 -16.98 2.98
CA GLY A 177 39.03 -16.10 3.29
C GLY A 177 40.12 -16.78 4.13
N LEU A 178 39.71 -17.53 5.16
CA LEU A 178 40.62 -18.31 6.01
C LEU A 178 41.33 -19.42 5.20
N MET A 179 40.61 -20.15 4.34
CA MET A 179 41.20 -21.17 3.48
C MET A 179 42.20 -20.58 2.49
N ALA A 180 41.87 -19.47 1.85
CA ALA A 180 42.76 -18.76 0.93
C ALA A 180 44.04 -18.26 1.65
N TYR A 181 43.89 -17.74 2.87
CA TYR A 181 45.01 -17.32 3.70
C TYR A 181 45.95 -18.48 4.06
N ARG A 182 45.39 -19.62 4.50
CA ARG A 182 46.19 -20.82 4.82
C ARG A 182 46.94 -21.34 3.58
N ARG A 183 46.32 -21.30 2.40
CA ARG A 183 46.94 -21.74 1.16
C ARG A 183 48.13 -20.87 0.74
N ARG A 184 48.06 -19.55 0.99
CA ARG A 184 49.20 -18.63 0.73
C ARG A 184 50.39 -18.81 1.66
N LYS A 185 50.20 -19.37 2.86
CA LYS A 185 51.29 -19.63 3.81
C LYS A 185 52.01 -20.96 3.60
N LEU A 186 51.46 -21.84 2.77
CA LEU A 186 52.02 -23.16 2.47
C LEU A 186 52.73 -23.22 1.10
N VAL A 187 52.83 -22.09 0.40
CA VAL A 187 53.61 -21.86 -0.83
C VAL A 187 54.68 -20.84 -0.49
#